data_AF-Q0USB3-F1
#
_entry.id   AF-Q0USB3-F1
#
_cell.length_a   1.000
_cell.length_b   1.000
_cell.length_c   1.000
_cell.angle_alpha   90.00
_cell.angle_beta   90.00
_cell.angle_gamma   90.00
#
_symmetry.space_group_name_H-M   'P 1'
#
loop_
_entity.id
_entity.type
_entity.pdbx_description
1 polymer ?
#
loop_
_entity_poly.entity_id
_entity_poly.type
_entity_poly.pdbx_seq_one_letter_code
_entity_poly.pdbx_strand_id
1 'polypeptide(L)'
;MAITDSAYIDNENADRMYQIQRKRQGLLETLDDCRSFQATDPRDKVYGILALVEPIEEASDLCVDYNKDVGEVYADVVIAILRRHSDLNILAYIDHGSEYRSDGSFTSWSPQWNNTNAGLRYFPASGSPLSACRSTHLKSVDTSDVNSQYLRLNGSIYSSVTTVQAQMGMDAMKNHCKHPFYNILTAVLGHQSDDDYTIRRTLARTLTAGCNSEMDDIITASEEKKRLFYVSFELFIYCMDEGLNFLELRKSVLTGESFYDEAEIVCLERRFFQLSNGKFGIGPACMRVGDVVVVLFGGDAPYVLRPCGRSYLLMGQAYVDELMNGELMDELDAGRVQERQFVLV
;
A
#
# COMPACT_ATOMS: atom_id res chain seq x y z
N MET A 1 -20.17 0.14 31.95
CA MET A 1 -19.45 -0.77 31.02
C MET A 1 -18.49 -0.02 30.08
N ALA A 2 -18.17 1.27 30.32
CA ALA A 2 -17.25 2.07 29.50
C ALA A 2 -15.94 2.45 30.21
N ILE A 3 -15.78 2.08 31.49
CA ILE A 3 -14.62 2.46 32.32
C ILE A 3 -13.48 1.44 32.21
N THR A 4 -13.79 0.20 31.82
CA THR A 4 -12.81 -0.89 31.68
C THR A 4 -12.00 -0.82 30.40
N ASP A 5 -12.56 -0.30 29.30
CA ASP A 5 -11.85 -0.18 28.02
C ASP A 5 -10.82 0.95 28.03
N SER A 6 -11.13 2.09 28.68
CA SER A 6 -10.20 3.24 28.77
C SER A 6 -8.94 2.89 29.55
N ALA A 7 -9.07 2.24 30.72
CA ALA A 7 -7.93 1.88 31.55
C ALA A 7 -7.04 0.80 30.90
N TYR A 8 -7.61 -0.06 30.05
CA TYR A 8 -6.88 -1.07 29.30
C TYR A 8 -6.07 -0.44 28.15
N ILE A 9 -6.69 0.47 27.39
CA ILE A 9 -6.04 1.22 26.31
C ILE A 9 -4.90 2.11 26.84
N ASP A 10 -5.10 2.76 27.99
CA ASP A 10 -4.08 3.60 28.62
C ASP A 10 -2.83 2.80 29.04
N ASN A 11 -3.01 1.55 29.48
CA ASN A 11 -1.90 0.68 29.86
C ASN A 11 -1.12 0.17 28.63
N GLU A 12 -1.80 -0.17 27.53
CA GLU A 12 -1.15 -0.52 26.26
C GLU A 12 -0.38 0.67 25.65
N ASN A 13 -0.93 1.88 25.70
CA ASN A 13 -0.26 3.08 25.19
C ASN A 13 0.99 3.42 26.03
N ALA A 14 0.93 3.25 27.35
CA ALA A 14 2.07 3.43 28.25
C ALA A 14 3.19 2.41 27.95
N ASP A 15 2.84 1.13 27.74
CA ASP A 15 3.78 0.09 27.34
C ASP A 15 4.43 0.41 25.97
N ARG A 16 3.65 0.84 24.97
CA ARG A 16 4.19 1.27 23.66
C ARG A 16 5.14 2.45 23.79
N MET A 17 4.79 3.48 24.55
CA MET A 17 5.67 4.62 24.83
C MET A 17 6.98 4.19 25.48
N TYR A 18 6.93 3.26 26.43
CA TYR A 18 8.12 2.71 27.05
C TYR A 18 8.99 1.93 26.06
N GLN A 19 8.39 1.20 25.10
CA GLN A 19 9.14 0.51 24.04
C GLN A 19 9.79 1.49 23.04
N ILE A 20 9.07 2.55 22.63
CA ILE A 20 9.59 3.60 21.75
C ILE A 20 10.81 4.27 22.41
N GLN A 21 10.73 4.62 23.69
CA GLN A 21 11.87 5.20 24.41
C GLN A 21 13.08 4.25 24.51
N ARG A 22 12.87 2.93 24.42
CA ARG A 22 13.94 1.92 24.46
C ARG A 22 14.48 1.57 23.07
N LYS A 23 13.68 1.70 22.01
CA LYS A 23 14.07 1.47 20.61
C LYS A 23 14.17 2.80 19.89
N ARG A 24 15.39 3.25 19.64
CA ARG A 24 15.66 4.40 18.75
C ARG A 24 15.07 4.12 17.37
N GLN A 25 13.99 4.81 17.01
CA GLN A 25 13.26 4.69 15.74
C GLN A 25 13.22 6.07 15.05
N GLY A 26 13.02 6.09 13.74
CA GLY A 26 12.87 7.31 12.95
C GLY A 26 11.53 8.01 13.21
N LEU A 27 11.37 9.20 12.62
CA LEU A 27 10.17 10.02 12.82
C LEU A 27 8.93 9.30 12.28
N LEU A 28 9.05 8.68 11.12
CA LEU A 28 7.95 7.99 10.44
C LEU A 28 7.42 6.81 11.25
N GLU A 29 8.29 5.94 11.74
CA GLU A 29 7.89 4.79 12.56
C GLU A 29 7.24 5.26 13.86
N THR A 30 7.80 6.29 14.51
CA THR A 30 7.30 6.80 15.79
C THR A 30 5.92 7.47 15.63
N LEU A 31 5.74 8.26 14.56
CA LEU A 31 4.44 8.86 14.21
C LEU A 31 3.37 7.80 14.04
N ASP A 32 3.77 6.65 13.50
CA ASP A 32 2.84 5.58 13.26
C ASP A 32 2.53 4.73 14.49
N ASP A 33 3.54 4.37 15.26
CA ASP A 33 3.36 3.64 16.52
C ASP A 33 2.44 4.42 17.49
N CYS A 34 2.49 5.75 17.42
CA CYS A 34 1.65 6.66 18.20
C CYS A 34 0.31 7.02 17.51
N ARG A 35 0.01 6.49 16.33
CA ARG A 35 -1.21 6.84 15.58
C ARG A 35 -2.49 6.54 16.37
N SER A 36 -2.51 5.51 17.19
CA SER A 36 -3.65 5.16 18.05
C SER A 36 -3.83 6.07 19.27
N PHE A 37 -2.84 6.90 19.61
CA PHE A 37 -2.91 7.74 20.81
C PHE A 37 -3.90 8.89 20.62
N GLN A 38 -4.52 9.36 21.69
CA GLN A 38 -5.42 10.51 21.57
C GLN A 38 -4.64 11.82 21.68
N ALA A 39 -5.06 12.83 20.92
CA ALA A 39 -4.50 14.18 20.98
C ALA A 39 -5.65 15.19 21.00
N THR A 40 -5.62 16.13 21.94
CA THR A 40 -6.63 17.20 22.03
C THR A 40 -6.52 18.15 20.84
N ASP A 41 -5.29 18.55 20.50
CA ASP A 41 -4.98 19.24 19.26
C ASP A 41 -4.41 18.22 18.26
N PRO A 42 -5.00 18.03 17.07
CA PRO A 42 -4.48 17.11 16.08
C PRO A 42 -3.01 17.35 15.69
N ARG A 43 -2.50 18.58 15.80
CA ARG A 43 -1.09 18.90 15.50
C ARG A 43 -0.11 18.27 16.50
N ASP A 44 -0.58 17.97 17.71
CA ASP A 44 0.23 17.27 18.73
C ASP A 44 0.55 15.83 18.34
N LYS A 45 -0.17 15.27 17.35
CA LYS A 45 0.22 14.02 16.71
C LYS A 45 1.61 14.08 16.10
N VAL A 46 2.06 15.26 15.69
CA VAL A 46 3.40 15.50 15.17
C VAL A 46 4.25 16.17 16.24
N TYR A 47 3.82 17.32 16.76
CA TYR A 47 4.64 18.14 17.66
C TYR A 47 4.97 17.47 19.00
N GLY A 48 4.07 16.63 19.52
CA GLY A 48 4.32 15.86 20.73
C GLY A 48 5.40 14.78 20.55
N ILE A 49 5.64 14.35 19.31
CA ILE A 49 6.57 13.26 18.97
C ILE A 49 7.95 13.76 18.58
N LEU A 50 8.09 15.01 18.12
CA LEU A 50 9.39 15.56 17.69
C LEU A 50 10.49 15.46 18.77
N ALA A 51 10.13 15.49 20.05
CA ALA A 51 11.06 15.34 21.17
C ALA A 51 11.46 13.89 21.49
N LEU A 52 10.83 12.89 20.85
CA LEU A 52 11.02 11.46 21.11
C LEU A 52 11.90 10.74 20.07
N VAL A 53 12.21 11.40 18.95
CA VAL A 53 12.84 10.79 17.78
C VAL A 53 14.35 11.05 17.75
N GLU A 54 15.15 10.03 17.42
CA GLU A 54 16.58 10.12 17.12
C GLU A 54 16.95 9.27 15.88
N PRO A 55 17.76 9.78 14.93
CA PRO A 55 18.43 11.07 14.95
C PRO A 55 17.49 12.26 14.68
N ILE A 56 17.82 13.40 15.29
CA ILE A 56 17.04 14.66 15.32
C ILE A 56 16.90 15.31 13.92
N GLU A 57 17.47 14.74 12.87
CA GLU A 57 17.66 15.42 11.59
C GLU A 57 16.35 15.71 10.83
N GLU A 58 15.46 14.74 10.65
CA GLU A 58 14.14 14.99 10.04
C GLU A 58 13.29 15.92 10.92
N ALA A 59 13.34 15.70 12.24
CA ALA A 59 12.64 16.53 13.21
C ALA A 59 13.18 17.97 13.25
N SER A 60 14.46 18.19 12.92
CA SER A 60 15.09 19.52 12.93
C SER A 60 14.61 20.42 11.80
N ASP A 61 14.09 19.83 10.72
CA ASP A 61 13.47 20.57 9.62
C ASP A 61 12.03 21.00 9.94
N LEU A 62 11.45 20.48 11.03
CA LEU A 62 10.09 20.77 11.48
C LEU A 62 10.12 21.75 12.66
N CYS A 63 9.60 22.96 12.42
CA CYS A 63 9.37 23.94 13.49
C CYS A 63 7.93 23.82 14.02
N VAL A 64 7.79 23.85 15.35
CA VAL A 64 6.48 23.88 16.02
C VAL A 64 5.79 25.22 15.74
N ASP A 65 4.65 25.18 15.05
CA ASP A 65 3.88 26.36 14.67
C ASP A 65 2.37 26.09 14.71
N TYR A 66 1.70 26.49 15.80
CA TYR A 66 0.25 26.34 15.96
C TYR A 66 -0.57 27.41 15.21
N ASN A 67 0.05 28.24 14.37
CA ASN A 67 -0.69 29.08 13.43
C ASN A 67 -1.02 28.35 12.13
N LYS A 68 -0.34 27.23 11.83
CA LYS A 68 -0.62 26.38 10.67
C LYS A 68 -1.87 25.54 10.88
N ASP A 69 -2.54 25.28 9.77
CA ASP A 69 -3.62 24.29 9.73
C ASP A 69 -3.05 22.87 9.87
N VAL A 70 -3.87 21.93 10.34
CA VAL A 70 -3.46 20.53 10.59
C VAL A 70 -2.86 19.89 9.33
N GLY A 71 -3.50 20.10 8.18
CA GLY A 71 -3.02 19.54 6.91
C GLY A 71 -1.67 20.09 6.47
N GLU A 72 -1.38 21.37 6.76
CA GLU A 72 -0.07 21.96 6.47
C GLU A 72 1.02 21.34 7.33
N VAL A 73 0.75 21.16 8.63
CA VAL A 73 1.70 20.49 9.54
C VAL A 73 1.98 19.06 9.06
N TYR A 74 0.97 18.36 8.58
CA TYR A 74 1.15 16.98 8.11
C TYR A 74 1.88 16.91 6.77
N ALA A 75 1.61 17.85 5.87
CA ALA A 75 2.35 17.99 4.61
C ALA A 75 3.83 18.32 4.86
N ASP A 76 4.14 19.18 5.83
CA ASP A 76 5.51 19.54 6.20
C ASP A 76 6.33 18.32 6.63
N VAL A 77 5.72 17.37 7.36
CA VAL A 77 6.38 16.11 7.74
C VAL A 77 6.81 15.31 6.52
N VAL A 78 5.92 15.15 5.54
CA VAL A 78 6.24 14.44 4.29
C VAL A 78 7.39 15.12 3.57
N ILE A 79 7.36 16.45 3.48
CA ILE A 79 8.42 17.24 2.83
C ILE A 79 9.76 17.07 3.57
N ALA A 80 9.75 17.13 4.90
CA ALA A 80 10.95 16.96 5.72
C ALA A 80 11.58 15.58 5.52
N ILE A 81 10.76 14.52 5.50
CA ILE A 81 11.22 13.14 5.26
C ILE A 81 11.80 13.01 3.83
N LEU A 82 11.07 13.48 2.81
CA LEU A 82 11.51 13.39 1.42
C LEU A 82 12.76 14.23 1.08
N ARG A 83 13.10 15.24 1.90
CA ARG A 83 14.36 15.99 1.77
C ARG A 83 15.58 15.21 2.24
N ARG A 84 15.39 14.32 3.21
CA ARG A 84 16.45 13.56 3.88
C ARG A 84 16.61 12.16 3.27
N HIS A 85 15.51 11.58 2.79
CA HIS A 85 15.47 10.24 2.23
C HIS A 85 15.41 10.25 0.71
N SER A 86 16.02 9.25 0.09
CA SER A 86 16.01 9.05 -1.36
C SER A 86 14.88 8.13 -1.84
N ASP A 87 13.88 7.90 -1.00
CA ASP A 87 12.76 6.99 -1.26
C ASP A 87 11.41 7.64 -0.94
N LEU A 88 10.34 6.99 -1.40
CA LEU A 88 8.95 7.45 -1.25
C LEU A 88 8.18 6.64 -0.19
N ASN A 89 8.86 5.99 0.76
CA ASN A 89 8.21 5.09 1.72
C ASN A 89 7.15 5.79 2.58
N ILE A 90 7.33 7.08 2.86
CA ILE A 90 6.33 7.91 3.54
C ILE A 90 4.95 7.89 2.86
N LEU A 91 4.90 7.75 1.52
CA LEU A 91 3.64 7.73 0.78
C LEU A 91 2.86 6.42 0.99
N ALA A 92 3.50 5.36 1.51
CA ALA A 92 2.83 4.12 1.91
C ALA A 92 1.90 4.31 3.11
N TYR A 93 2.03 5.41 3.85
CA TYR A 93 1.24 5.72 5.05
C TYR A 93 -0.06 6.47 4.74
N ILE A 94 -0.33 6.69 3.45
CA ILE A 94 -1.52 7.38 2.97
C ILE A 94 -2.65 6.37 2.82
N ASP A 95 -3.75 6.64 3.52
CA ASP A 95 -4.99 5.88 3.43
C ASP A 95 -6.16 6.86 3.40
N HIS A 96 -6.92 6.81 2.30
CA HIS A 96 -8.12 7.62 2.07
C HIS A 96 -9.42 6.85 2.32
N GLY A 97 -9.33 5.62 2.82
CA GLY A 97 -10.47 4.74 3.02
C GLY A 97 -11.16 4.33 1.71
N SER A 98 -12.46 4.04 1.80
CA SER A 98 -13.27 3.53 0.69
C SER A 98 -13.59 4.58 -0.38
N GLU A 99 -13.62 5.86 0.00
CA GLU A 99 -13.92 6.97 -0.90
C GLU A 99 -13.06 8.18 -0.52
N TYR A 100 -12.29 8.69 -1.49
CA TYR A 100 -11.60 9.96 -1.32
C TYR A 100 -12.58 11.13 -1.49
N ARG A 101 -12.66 11.98 -0.47
CA ARG A 101 -13.42 13.22 -0.49
C ARG A 101 -12.48 14.37 -0.11
N SER A 102 -12.18 15.23 -1.08
CA SER A 102 -11.41 16.45 -0.82
C SER A 102 -12.34 17.48 -0.17
N ASP A 103 -11.99 17.90 1.04
CA ASP A 103 -12.59 19.04 1.73
C ASP A 103 -11.67 20.28 1.69
N GLY A 104 -10.50 20.15 1.07
CA GLY A 104 -9.46 21.19 1.01
C GLY A 104 -8.60 21.29 2.28
N SER A 105 -8.89 20.51 3.32
CA SER A 105 -8.17 20.56 4.59
C SER A 105 -6.83 19.83 4.56
N PHE A 106 -6.72 18.80 3.71
CA PHE A 106 -5.54 17.95 3.58
C PHE A 106 -5.15 17.77 2.12
N THR A 107 -3.85 17.75 1.87
CA THR A 107 -3.33 17.31 0.56
C THR A 107 -3.54 15.81 0.39
N SER A 108 -3.71 15.33 -0.85
CA SER A 108 -3.86 13.89 -1.09
C SER A 108 -2.60 13.08 -0.80
N TRP A 109 -1.45 13.75 -0.72
CA TRP A 109 -0.13 13.16 -0.53
C TRP A 109 0.39 13.24 0.91
N SER A 110 -0.40 13.75 1.85
CA SER A 110 -0.07 13.77 3.28
C SER A 110 -0.83 12.70 4.07
N PRO A 111 -0.16 11.82 4.84
CA PRO A 111 -0.83 10.93 5.79
C PRO A 111 -1.66 11.69 6.83
N GLN A 112 -2.84 11.17 7.15
CA GLN A 112 -3.69 11.74 8.19
C GLN A 112 -3.45 11.00 9.52
N TRP A 113 -2.49 11.46 10.33
CA TRP A 113 -2.14 10.82 11.63
C TRP A 113 -3.20 10.96 12.72
N ASN A 114 -4.20 11.83 12.51
CA ASN A 114 -5.40 11.92 13.34
C ASN A 114 -6.43 10.82 13.01
N ASN A 115 -6.31 10.14 11.87
CA ASN A 115 -7.14 8.99 11.55
C ASN A 115 -6.53 7.72 12.16
N THR A 116 -7.24 7.16 13.14
CA THR A 116 -6.84 5.94 13.86
C THR A 116 -7.08 4.67 13.05
N ASN A 117 -7.88 4.72 12.00
CA ASN A 117 -8.11 3.61 11.07
C ASN A 117 -7.06 3.65 9.97
N ALA A 118 -5.80 3.39 10.29
CA ALA A 118 -4.84 3.04 9.25
C ALA A 118 -5.17 1.62 8.78
N GLY A 119 -5.54 1.47 7.51
CA GLY A 119 -5.69 0.17 6.87
C GLY A 119 -4.42 -0.68 6.98
N LEU A 120 -4.55 -1.99 6.75
CA LEU A 120 -3.41 -2.91 6.71
C LEU A 120 -2.42 -2.46 5.64
N ARG A 121 -1.20 -2.14 6.07
CA ARG A 121 -0.08 -1.80 5.19
C ARG A 121 0.63 -3.04 4.75
N TYR A 122 0.60 -3.32 3.47
CA TYR A 122 1.54 -4.24 2.85
C TYR A 122 1.60 -3.80 1.39
N PHE A 123 2.73 -3.29 0.89
CA PHE A 123 3.32 -3.49 -0.45
C PHE A 123 4.50 -2.54 -0.73
N PRO A 124 5.69 -3.08 -1.04
CA PRO A 124 6.23 -4.36 -0.58
C PRO A 124 6.64 -4.32 0.91
N ALA A 125 6.90 -5.47 1.53
CA ALA A 125 7.43 -5.54 2.89
C ALA A 125 8.83 -4.87 2.97
N SER A 126 9.16 -4.30 4.12
CA SER A 126 10.52 -3.78 4.37
C SER A 126 11.56 -4.89 4.14
N GLY A 127 12.50 -4.67 3.21
CA GLY A 127 13.51 -5.66 2.82
C GLY A 127 13.13 -6.59 1.67
N SER A 128 11.96 -6.40 1.03
CA SER A 128 11.59 -7.14 -0.17
C SER A 128 12.54 -6.85 -1.35
N PRO A 129 12.90 -7.86 -2.17
CA PRO A 129 13.63 -7.63 -3.42
C PRO A 129 12.75 -7.00 -4.51
N LEU A 130 11.42 -7.00 -4.32
CA LEU A 130 10.48 -6.43 -5.27
C LEU A 130 10.52 -4.91 -5.20
N SER A 131 10.80 -4.26 -6.33
CA SER A 131 10.77 -2.81 -6.42
C SER A 131 10.38 -2.38 -7.83
N ALA A 132 9.29 -1.64 -7.93
CA ALA A 132 8.83 -1.08 -9.20
C ALA A 132 9.83 -0.10 -9.83
N CYS A 133 10.67 0.54 -9.01
CA CYS A 133 11.75 1.42 -9.46
C CYS A 133 13.14 0.77 -9.45
N ARG A 134 13.27 -0.49 -9.02
CA ARG A 134 14.56 -1.14 -8.72
C ARG A 134 15.39 -0.28 -7.76
N SER A 135 16.71 -0.19 -7.98
CA SER A 135 17.64 0.67 -7.25
C SER A 135 17.64 2.14 -7.72
N THR A 136 16.61 2.59 -8.45
CA THR A 136 16.57 3.97 -8.93
C THR A 136 16.18 4.88 -7.78
N HIS A 137 17.20 5.40 -7.11
CA HIS A 137 17.03 6.40 -6.07
C HIS A 137 16.32 7.64 -6.63
N LEU A 138 15.53 8.28 -5.77
CA LEU A 138 14.98 9.59 -6.03
C LEU A 138 16.15 10.54 -6.40
N LYS A 139 16.25 10.92 -7.68
CA LYS A 139 17.39 11.70 -8.19
C LYS A 139 17.56 13.03 -7.46
N SER A 140 16.45 13.59 -6.99
CA SER A 140 16.29 14.67 -6.00
C SER A 140 14.82 15.07 -6.03
N VAL A 141 14.21 15.37 -4.88
CA VAL A 141 12.98 16.17 -4.89
C VAL A 141 13.42 17.60 -5.18
N ASP A 142 12.95 18.17 -6.28
CA ASP A 142 13.07 19.62 -6.49
C ASP A 142 12.20 20.33 -5.45
N THR A 143 12.77 20.54 -4.28
CA THR A 143 12.11 21.17 -3.13
C THR A 143 12.20 22.69 -3.15
N SER A 144 12.83 23.27 -4.18
CA SER A 144 12.94 24.71 -4.34
C SER A 144 11.58 25.40 -4.56
N ASP A 145 10.59 24.63 -5.03
CA ASP A 145 9.21 25.07 -5.29
C ASP A 145 8.16 24.22 -4.54
N VAL A 146 8.56 23.52 -3.47
CA VAL A 146 7.66 22.72 -2.63
C VAL A 146 7.10 23.62 -1.53
N ASN A 147 5.82 23.96 -1.64
CA ASN A 147 5.02 24.49 -0.56
C ASN A 147 4.16 23.35 0.02
N SER A 148 3.57 23.55 1.20
CA SER A 148 2.68 22.58 1.86
C SER A 148 1.44 22.17 1.04
N GLN A 149 1.22 22.75 -0.15
CA GLN A 149 0.07 22.50 -1.00
C GLN A 149 0.40 21.66 -2.25
N TYR A 150 1.65 21.64 -2.71
CA TYR A 150 2.04 20.94 -3.93
C TYR A 150 3.31 20.11 -3.73
N LEU A 151 3.26 18.84 -4.14
CA LEU A 151 4.42 17.95 -4.19
C LEU A 151 4.72 17.55 -5.64
N ARG A 152 5.94 17.82 -6.11
CA ARG A 152 6.37 17.47 -7.47
C ARG A 152 7.24 16.23 -7.46
N LEU A 153 6.82 15.20 -8.17
CA LEU A 153 7.55 13.94 -8.29
C LEU A 153 7.69 13.55 -9.76
N ASN A 154 8.84 12.96 -10.12
CA ASN A 154 9.04 12.41 -11.46
C ASN A 154 8.64 10.94 -11.49
N GLY A 155 8.16 10.47 -12.63
CA GLY A 155 7.80 9.08 -12.84
C GLY A 155 7.39 8.79 -14.27
N SER A 156 6.81 7.62 -14.49
CA SER A 156 6.25 7.20 -15.78
C SER A 156 4.85 6.61 -15.59
N ILE A 157 3.92 6.98 -16.47
CA ILE A 157 2.59 6.37 -16.49
C ILE A 157 2.72 4.98 -17.10
N TYR A 158 2.22 3.98 -16.38
CA TYR A 158 2.13 2.61 -16.89
C TYR A 158 0.88 2.41 -17.75
N SER A 159 -0.30 2.61 -17.16
CA SER A 159 -1.58 2.41 -17.84
C SER A 159 -2.75 3.03 -17.07
N SER A 160 -3.90 3.19 -17.72
CA SER A 160 -5.15 3.67 -17.09
C SER A 160 -6.02 2.52 -16.59
N VAL A 161 -6.67 2.74 -15.45
CA VAL A 161 -7.64 1.83 -14.84
C VAL A 161 -8.94 1.84 -15.64
N THR A 162 -9.37 0.65 -16.09
CA THR A 162 -10.56 0.44 -16.92
C THR A 162 -11.69 -0.27 -16.17
N THR A 163 -11.35 -1.16 -15.25
CA THR A 163 -12.29 -1.90 -14.42
C THR A 163 -11.84 -1.86 -12.97
N VAL A 164 -12.78 -1.72 -12.04
CA VAL A 164 -12.53 -1.79 -10.60
C VAL A 164 -13.61 -2.66 -9.96
N GLN A 165 -13.20 -3.66 -9.19
CA GLN A 165 -14.09 -4.56 -8.47
C GLN A 165 -14.56 -3.96 -7.14
N ALA A 166 -15.52 -4.62 -6.49
CA ALA A 166 -15.95 -4.27 -5.14
C ALA A 166 -14.77 -4.33 -4.14
N GLN A 167 -14.81 -3.47 -3.11
CA GLN A 167 -13.85 -3.48 -2.01
C GLN A 167 -13.95 -4.80 -1.26
N MET A 168 -12.81 -5.42 -1.01
CA MET A 168 -12.72 -6.71 -0.33
C MET A 168 -12.63 -6.48 1.17
N GLY A 169 -13.78 -6.23 1.80
CA GLY A 169 -13.90 -6.09 3.25
C GLY A 169 -13.97 -7.43 3.99
N MET A 170 -13.83 -7.39 5.31
CA MET A 170 -13.81 -8.58 6.19
C MET A 170 -14.99 -9.54 5.99
N ASP A 171 -16.20 -9.01 5.80
CA ASP A 171 -17.40 -9.85 5.63
C ASP A 171 -17.42 -10.57 4.27
N ALA A 172 -16.81 -9.96 3.25
CA ALA A 172 -16.71 -10.57 1.93
C ALA A 172 -15.73 -11.75 1.94
N MET A 173 -14.60 -11.63 2.65
CA MET A 173 -13.60 -12.70 2.78
C MET A 173 -14.14 -13.91 3.55
N LYS A 174 -15.06 -13.72 4.49
CA LYS A 174 -15.72 -14.83 5.21
C LYS A 174 -16.72 -15.62 4.36
N ASN A 175 -17.07 -15.15 3.17
CA ASN A 175 -18.10 -15.79 2.35
C ASN A 175 -17.52 -16.91 1.47
N HIS A 176 -17.70 -18.15 1.93
CA HIS A 176 -17.17 -19.34 1.25
C HIS A 176 -17.83 -19.67 -0.10
N CYS A 177 -19.05 -19.20 -0.37
CA CYS A 177 -19.75 -19.54 -1.63
C CYS A 177 -19.71 -18.41 -2.68
N LYS A 178 -19.25 -17.21 -2.30
CA LYS A 178 -19.14 -16.02 -3.17
C LYS A 178 -17.87 -15.25 -2.89
N HIS A 179 -16.77 -15.98 -2.71
CA HIS A 179 -15.50 -15.40 -2.32
C HIS A 179 -15.01 -14.39 -3.37
N PRO A 180 -14.56 -13.18 -2.99
CA PRO A 180 -14.08 -12.17 -3.93
C PRO A 180 -13.02 -12.68 -4.90
N PHE A 181 -12.05 -13.47 -4.41
CA PHE A 181 -11.00 -14.05 -5.25
C PHE A 181 -11.53 -14.94 -6.37
N TYR A 182 -12.59 -15.72 -6.10
CA TYR A 182 -13.21 -16.56 -7.12
C TYR A 182 -13.97 -15.73 -8.17
N ASN A 183 -14.67 -14.67 -7.75
CA ASN A 183 -15.30 -13.73 -8.67
C ASN A 183 -14.26 -13.01 -9.55
N ILE A 184 -13.10 -12.67 -8.98
CA ILE A 184 -11.98 -12.08 -9.72
C ILE A 184 -11.44 -13.09 -10.75
N LEU A 185 -11.17 -14.32 -10.33
CA LEU A 185 -10.67 -15.38 -11.20
C LEU A 185 -11.58 -15.59 -12.41
N THR A 186 -12.88 -15.74 -12.18
CA THR A 186 -13.88 -15.91 -13.25
C THR A 186 -13.95 -14.70 -14.17
N ALA A 187 -13.81 -13.48 -13.64
CA ALA A 187 -13.76 -12.26 -14.44
C ALA A 187 -12.48 -12.12 -15.29
N VAL A 188 -11.34 -12.63 -14.80
CA VAL A 188 -10.05 -12.55 -15.49
C VAL A 188 -9.91 -13.65 -16.55
N LEU A 189 -10.31 -14.89 -16.23
CA LEU A 189 -10.13 -16.04 -17.12
C LEU A 189 -11.21 -16.16 -18.21
N GLY A 190 -12.35 -15.46 -18.07
CA GLY A 190 -13.45 -15.56 -19.01
C GLY A 190 -13.96 -17.01 -19.20
N HIS A 191 -14.59 -17.29 -20.34
CA HIS A 191 -14.95 -18.65 -20.74
C HIS A 191 -14.00 -19.12 -21.85
N GLN A 192 -13.00 -19.92 -21.46
CA GLN A 192 -12.05 -20.67 -22.30
C GLN A 192 -10.93 -19.85 -22.98
N SER A 193 -9.70 -20.02 -22.48
CA SER A 193 -8.47 -19.82 -23.27
C SER A 193 -7.36 -20.77 -22.81
N ASP A 194 -6.45 -21.14 -23.73
CA ASP A 194 -5.35 -22.10 -23.52
C ASP A 194 -4.19 -21.56 -22.64
N ASP A 195 -4.16 -20.26 -22.29
CA ASP A 195 -3.08 -19.64 -21.48
C ASP A 195 -3.47 -19.48 -19.98
N ASP A 196 -4.38 -20.34 -19.53
CA ASP A 196 -4.95 -20.32 -18.17
C ASP A 196 -3.87 -20.42 -17.08
N TYR A 197 -2.81 -21.20 -17.33
CA TYR A 197 -1.76 -21.45 -16.34
C TYR A 197 -0.94 -20.20 -15.98
N THR A 198 -0.51 -19.43 -16.98
CA THR A 198 0.30 -18.22 -16.77
C THR A 198 -0.51 -17.15 -16.04
N ILE A 199 -1.78 -17.00 -16.45
CA ILE A 199 -2.71 -16.03 -15.87
C ILE A 199 -3.03 -16.40 -14.42
N ARG A 200 -3.34 -17.68 -14.14
CA ARG A 200 -3.57 -18.18 -12.77
C ARG A 200 -2.41 -17.90 -11.83
N ARG A 201 -1.17 -18.14 -12.28
CA ARG A 201 0.02 -17.86 -11.47
C ARG A 201 0.20 -16.36 -11.22
N THR A 202 -0.02 -15.54 -12.24
CA THR A 202 0.05 -14.07 -12.14
C THR A 202 -1.03 -13.54 -11.21
N LEU A 203 -2.23 -14.13 -11.26
CA LEU A 203 -3.31 -13.82 -10.35
C LEU A 203 -2.99 -14.23 -8.91
N ALA A 204 -2.45 -15.43 -8.70
CA ALA A 204 -2.04 -15.88 -7.37
C ALA A 204 -1.01 -14.92 -6.76
N ARG A 205 0.02 -14.54 -7.52
CA ARG A 205 1.01 -13.54 -7.07
C ARG A 205 0.37 -12.17 -6.88
N THR A 206 -0.52 -11.72 -7.75
CA THR A 206 -1.21 -10.42 -7.59
C THR A 206 -2.03 -10.36 -6.31
N LEU A 207 -2.76 -11.43 -6.00
CA LEU A 207 -3.59 -11.51 -4.80
C LEU A 207 -2.78 -11.65 -3.51
N THR A 208 -1.50 -12.01 -3.58
CA THR A 208 -0.57 -12.06 -2.43
C THR A 208 0.55 -11.02 -2.53
N ALA A 209 0.48 -10.14 -3.53
CA ALA A 209 1.55 -9.25 -3.94
C ALA A 209 2.96 -9.87 -4.01
N GLY A 210 3.02 -11.11 -4.51
CA GLY A 210 4.25 -11.86 -4.67
C GLY A 210 4.78 -12.46 -3.38
N CYS A 211 4.13 -12.26 -2.23
CA CYS A 211 4.56 -12.82 -0.96
C CYS A 211 4.04 -14.25 -0.75
N ASN A 212 4.80 -15.03 0.01
CA ASN A 212 4.38 -16.32 0.59
C ASN A 212 4.00 -16.16 2.07
N SER A 213 3.67 -17.26 2.76
CA SER A 213 3.26 -17.22 4.17
C SER A 213 4.36 -16.82 5.16
N GLU A 214 5.62 -16.82 4.72
CA GLU A 214 6.78 -16.33 5.49
C GLU A 214 7.14 -14.88 5.12
N MET A 215 6.32 -14.21 4.30
CA MET A 215 6.54 -12.86 3.78
C MET A 215 7.77 -12.73 2.85
N ASP A 216 8.29 -13.86 2.36
CA ASP A 216 9.31 -13.91 1.31
C ASP A 216 8.69 -13.73 -0.08
N ASP A 217 9.47 -13.22 -1.03
CA ASP A 217 9.08 -13.22 -2.44
C ASP A 217 9.03 -14.65 -3.00
N ILE A 218 7.84 -15.07 -3.42
CA ILE A 218 7.57 -16.40 -3.97
C ILE A 218 8.40 -16.71 -5.22
N ILE A 219 8.78 -15.70 -6.00
CA ILE A 219 9.61 -15.90 -7.20
C ILE A 219 11.02 -16.35 -6.81
N THR A 220 11.54 -15.87 -5.67
CA THR A 220 12.88 -16.22 -5.16
C THR A 220 12.88 -17.40 -4.18
N ALA A 221 11.70 -17.81 -3.70
CA ALA A 221 11.55 -18.93 -2.78
C ALA A 221 12.06 -20.28 -3.34
N SER A 222 12.22 -21.27 -2.47
CA SER A 222 12.60 -22.62 -2.88
C SER A 222 11.54 -23.24 -3.81
N GLU A 223 11.96 -24.15 -4.69
CA GLU A 223 11.02 -24.84 -5.61
C GLU A 223 9.92 -25.62 -4.88
N GLU A 224 10.22 -26.10 -3.67
CA GLU A 224 9.23 -26.74 -2.80
C GLU A 224 8.18 -25.74 -2.31
N LYS A 225 8.59 -24.59 -1.78
CA LYS A 225 7.69 -23.51 -1.35
C LYS A 225 6.82 -23.01 -2.50
N LYS A 226 7.42 -22.76 -3.67
CA LYS A 226 6.69 -22.39 -4.90
C LYS A 226 5.61 -23.40 -5.25
N ARG A 227 5.94 -24.69 -5.24
CA ARG A 227 4.97 -25.75 -5.55
C ARG A 227 3.83 -25.78 -4.54
N LEU A 228 4.14 -25.73 -3.25
CA LEU A 228 3.12 -25.72 -2.19
C LEU A 228 2.21 -24.50 -2.28
N PHE A 229 2.76 -23.31 -2.54
CA PHE A 229 2.01 -22.09 -2.76
C PHE A 229 1.00 -22.21 -3.91
N TYR A 230 1.45 -22.64 -5.09
CA TYR A 230 0.54 -22.79 -6.24
C TYR A 230 -0.44 -23.95 -6.07
N VAL A 231 -0.06 -25.05 -5.40
CA VAL A 231 -1.00 -26.12 -5.04
C VAL A 231 -2.08 -25.62 -4.07
N SER A 232 -1.71 -24.76 -3.12
CA SER A 232 -2.63 -24.11 -2.20
C SER A 232 -3.64 -23.24 -2.94
N PHE A 233 -3.19 -22.48 -3.93
CA PHE A 233 -4.05 -21.68 -4.80
C PHE A 233 -5.00 -22.55 -5.64
N GLU A 234 -4.52 -23.60 -6.30
CA GLU A 234 -5.39 -24.49 -7.09
C GLU A 234 -6.38 -25.26 -6.20
N LEU A 235 -5.97 -25.65 -4.98
CA LEU A 235 -6.87 -26.26 -4.01
C LEU A 235 -7.98 -25.30 -3.58
N PHE A 236 -7.64 -24.01 -3.38
CA PHE A 236 -8.63 -22.98 -3.09
C PHE A 236 -9.66 -22.88 -4.23
N ILE A 237 -9.22 -22.83 -5.47
CA ILE A 237 -10.10 -22.76 -6.64
C ILE A 237 -11.01 -23.99 -6.71
N TYR A 238 -10.43 -25.19 -6.60
CA TYR A 238 -11.18 -26.44 -6.59
C TYR A 238 -12.25 -26.45 -5.49
N CYS A 239 -11.92 -25.97 -4.29
CA CYS A 239 -12.90 -25.88 -3.21
C CYS A 239 -14.06 -24.95 -3.56
N MET A 240 -13.79 -23.82 -4.22
CA MET A 240 -14.85 -22.89 -4.63
C MET A 240 -15.75 -23.49 -5.72
N ASP A 241 -15.16 -24.18 -6.72
CA ASP A 241 -15.91 -24.85 -7.79
C ASP A 241 -16.84 -25.95 -7.26
N GLU A 242 -16.37 -26.73 -6.29
CA GLU A 242 -17.12 -27.85 -5.68
C GLU A 242 -18.00 -27.42 -4.49
N GLY A 243 -17.98 -26.14 -4.09
CA GLY A 243 -18.71 -25.64 -2.92
C GLY A 243 -18.22 -26.20 -1.58
N LEU A 244 -16.93 -26.56 -1.49
CA LEU A 244 -16.27 -27.09 -0.32
C LEU A 244 -15.70 -25.98 0.57
N ASN A 245 -15.61 -26.25 1.88
CA ASN A 245 -14.98 -25.35 2.83
C ASN A 245 -13.45 -25.45 2.76
N PHE A 246 -12.81 -24.51 2.06
CA PHE A 246 -11.35 -24.46 1.92
C PHE A 246 -10.62 -24.41 3.27
N LEU A 247 -11.13 -23.66 4.26
CA LEU A 247 -10.49 -23.52 5.57
C LEU A 247 -10.51 -24.83 6.37
N GLU A 248 -11.50 -25.69 6.12
CA GLU A 248 -11.56 -27.02 6.70
C GLU A 248 -10.61 -27.98 5.97
N LEU A 249 -10.64 -27.98 4.63
CA LEU A 249 -9.82 -28.88 3.82
C LEU A 249 -8.32 -28.58 3.94
N ARG A 250 -7.93 -27.32 4.00
CA ARG A 250 -6.51 -26.95 4.13
C ARG A 250 -5.88 -27.55 5.39
N LYS A 251 -6.62 -27.65 6.50
CA LYS A 251 -6.11 -28.19 7.77
C LYS A 251 -5.73 -29.66 7.68
N SER A 252 -6.34 -30.41 6.77
CA SER A 252 -6.08 -31.84 6.58
C SER A 252 -5.12 -32.15 5.44
N VAL A 253 -4.97 -31.25 4.47
CA VAL A 253 -4.20 -31.48 3.23
C VAL A 253 -2.90 -30.67 3.16
N LEU A 254 -2.84 -29.49 3.75
CA LEU A 254 -1.71 -28.58 3.65
C LEU A 254 -1.18 -28.21 5.04
N THR A 255 0.10 -28.50 5.28
CA THR A 255 0.84 -28.00 6.44
C THR A 255 1.91 -27.02 5.97
N GLY A 256 1.87 -25.77 6.43
CA GLY A 256 2.83 -24.73 6.03
C GLY A 256 2.20 -23.66 5.14
N GLU A 257 2.68 -23.55 3.89
CA GLU A 257 2.33 -22.48 2.95
C GLU A 257 0.83 -22.38 2.66
N SER A 258 0.28 -21.18 2.84
CA SER A 258 -1.10 -20.87 2.48
C SER A 258 -1.17 -19.65 1.60
N PHE A 259 -1.59 -19.84 0.35
CA PHE A 259 -1.96 -18.73 -0.53
C PHE A 259 -3.04 -17.85 0.13
N TYR A 260 -4.04 -18.48 0.75
CA TYR A 260 -5.21 -17.77 1.25
C TYR A 260 -4.90 -16.86 2.44
N ASP A 261 -4.07 -17.32 3.39
CA ASP A 261 -3.74 -16.51 4.57
C ASP A 261 -3.06 -15.20 4.15
N GLU A 262 -2.13 -15.27 3.19
CA GLU A 262 -1.49 -14.08 2.65
C GLU A 262 -2.45 -13.24 1.82
N ALA A 263 -3.23 -13.88 0.94
CA ALA A 263 -4.16 -13.17 0.09
C ALA A 263 -5.24 -12.42 0.88
N GLU A 264 -5.73 -13.00 1.97
CA GLU A 264 -6.68 -12.36 2.88
C GLU A 264 -6.09 -11.08 3.46
N ILE A 265 -4.85 -11.11 3.95
CA ILE A 265 -4.15 -9.95 4.52
C ILE A 265 -3.92 -8.88 3.45
N VAL A 266 -3.37 -9.28 2.29
CA VAL A 266 -3.00 -8.40 1.19
C VAL A 266 -4.20 -7.68 0.59
N CYS A 267 -5.29 -8.40 0.37
CA CYS A 267 -6.44 -7.89 -0.34
C CYS A 267 -7.43 -7.17 0.58
N LEU A 268 -7.31 -7.28 1.90
CA LEU A 268 -8.25 -6.68 2.83
C LEU A 268 -8.30 -5.16 2.68
N GLU A 269 -9.51 -4.60 2.61
CA GLU A 269 -9.76 -3.17 2.38
C GLU A 269 -9.09 -2.64 1.11
N ARG A 270 -8.94 -3.49 0.09
CA ARG A 270 -8.42 -3.14 -1.24
C ARG A 270 -9.37 -3.55 -2.35
N ARG A 271 -9.02 -3.14 -3.57
CA ARG A 271 -9.78 -3.47 -4.79
C ARG A 271 -8.89 -4.13 -5.82
N PHE A 272 -9.45 -5.15 -6.47
CA PHE A 272 -8.90 -5.65 -7.72
C PHE A 272 -9.26 -4.71 -8.87
N PHE A 273 -8.32 -4.46 -9.76
CA PHE A 273 -8.52 -3.61 -10.93
C PHE A 273 -7.89 -4.19 -12.19
N GLN A 274 -8.40 -3.75 -13.34
CA GLN A 274 -7.82 -4.06 -14.65
C GLN A 274 -7.39 -2.76 -15.35
N LEU A 275 -6.35 -2.88 -16.15
CA LEU A 275 -5.71 -1.80 -16.89
C LEU A 275 -6.03 -1.90 -18.38
N SER A 276 -5.90 -0.77 -19.08
CA SER A 276 -6.18 -0.69 -20.52
C SER A 276 -5.26 -1.55 -21.40
N ASN A 277 -4.10 -1.95 -20.88
CA ASN A 277 -3.16 -2.86 -21.54
C ASN A 277 -3.43 -4.35 -21.24
N GLY A 278 -4.57 -4.67 -20.61
CA GLY A 278 -4.96 -6.04 -20.25
C GLY A 278 -4.32 -6.59 -18.98
N LYS A 279 -3.44 -5.83 -18.32
CA LYS A 279 -2.86 -6.19 -17.03
C LYS A 279 -3.81 -5.88 -15.89
N PHE A 280 -3.52 -6.39 -14.69
CA PHE A 280 -4.38 -6.25 -13.53
C PHE A 280 -3.57 -6.16 -12.24
N GLY A 281 -4.23 -5.77 -11.15
CA GLY A 281 -3.55 -5.49 -9.90
C GLY A 281 -4.48 -5.38 -8.70
N ILE A 282 -3.87 -5.12 -7.54
CA ILE A 282 -4.55 -4.76 -6.29
C ILE A 282 -4.21 -3.32 -5.92
N GLY A 283 -5.21 -2.50 -5.63
CA GLY A 283 -5.05 -1.06 -5.39
C GLY A 283 -5.88 -0.53 -4.22
N PRO A 284 -5.75 0.76 -3.90
CA PRO A 284 -6.38 1.36 -2.73
C PRO A 284 -7.91 1.37 -2.86
N ALA A 285 -8.63 1.25 -1.74
CA ALA A 285 -10.09 1.16 -1.76
C ALA A 285 -10.79 2.38 -2.39
N CYS A 286 -10.18 3.56 -2.33
CA CYS A 286 -10.71 4.78 -2.92
C CYS A 286 -10.51 4.90 -4.45
N MET A 287 -9.86 3.92 -5.09
CA MET A 287 -9.61 3.96 -6.54
C MET A 287 -10.88 3.79 -7.38
N ARG A 288 -10.84 4.29 -8.62
CA ARG A 288 -11.95 4.19 -9.58
C ARG A 288 -11.47 4.13 -11.03
N VAL A 289 -12.40 3.81 -11.93
CA VAL A 289 -12.18 3.87 -13.38
C VAL A 289 -11.74 5.29 -13.80
N GLY A 290 -10.72 5.38 -14.65
CA GLY A 290 -10.11 6.64 -15.07
C GLY A 290 -8.94 7.11 -14.21
N ASP A 291 -8.68 6.48 -13.06
CA ASP A 291 -7.40 6.64 -12.36
C ASP A 291 -6.26 6.02 -13.21
N VAL A 292 -5.02 6.40 -12.94
CA VAL A 292 -3.83 5.91 -13.66
C VAL A 292 -2.84 5.26 -12.71
N VAL A 293 -2.22 4.18 -13.16
CA VAL A 293 -1.10 3.54 -12.44
C VAL A 293 0.21 4.14 -12.94
N VAL A 294 1.04 4.57 -12.00
CA VAL A 294 2.28 5.31 -12.23
C VAL A 294 3.39 4.69 -11.39
N VAL A 295 4.57 4.56 -11.97
CA VAL A 295 5.79 4.30 -11.20
C VAL A 295 6.44 5.66 -10.91
N LEU A 296 6.39 6.08 -9.65
CA LEU A 296 7.05 7.31 -9.18
C LEU A 296 8.48 6.96 -8.75
N PHE A 297 9.46 7.69 -9.25
CA PHE A 297 10.87 7.38 -9.00
C PHE A 297 11.21 7.50 -7.52
N GLY A 298 11.97 6.54 -6.99
CA GLY A 298 12.24 6.37 -5.56
C GLY A 298 11.16 5.60 -4.80
N GLY A 299 10.09 5.14 -5.46
CA GLY A 299 9.08 4.30 -4.84
C GLY A 299 9.23 2.81 -5.17
N ASP A 300 9.08 1.96 -4.16
CA ASP A 300 9.19 0.50 -4.33
C ASP A 300 7.91 -0.17 -4.87
N ALA A 301 6.79 0.54 -4.85
CA ALA A 301 5.52 0.08 -5.41
C ALA A 301 5.02 1.05 -6.51
N PRO A 302 4.18 0.57 -7.44
CA PRO A 302 3.35 1.44 -8.25
C PRO A 302 2.38 2.26 -7.39
N TYR A 303 2.00 3.45 -7.87
CA TYR A 303 1.04 4.34 -7.23
C TYR A 303 -0.16 4.57 -8.14
N VAL A 304 -1.32 4.75 -7.52
CA VAL A 304 -2.53 5.17 -8.22
C VAL A 304 -2.64 6.69 -8.10
N LEU A 305 -2.62 7.37 -9.24
CA LEU A 305 -2.88 8.79 -9.34
C LEU A 305 -4.23 9.04 -10.01
N ARG A 306 -4.99 9.99 -9.49
CA ARG A 306 -6.24 10.46 -10.09
C ARG A 306 -6.02 11.79 -10.78
N PRO A 307 -6.20 11.88 -12.11
CA PRO A 307 -6.10 13.15 -12.81
C PRO A 307 -7.10 14.19 -12.29
N CYS A 308 -6.63 15.40 -12.02
CA CYS A 308 -7.42 16.55 -11.58
C CYS A 308 -6.95 17.82 -12.31
N GLY A 309 -7.50 18.05 -13.51
CA GLY A 309 -7.08 19.15 -14.37
C GLY A 309 -5.64 18.97 -14.84
N ARG A 310 -4.73 19.84 -14.39
CA ARG A 310 -3.28 19.77 -14.67
C ARG A 310 -2.46 19.11 -13.55
N SER A 311 -3.12 18.79 -12.44
CA SER A 311 -2.53 18.18 -11.24
C SER A 311 -3.08 16.78 -11.04
N TYR A 312 -2.61 16.09 -10.00
CA TYR A 312 -3.01 14.74 -9.66
C TYR A 312 -3.30 14.63 -8.16
N LEU A 313 -4.26 13.77 -7.81
CA LEU A 313 -4.46 13.33 -6.44
C LEU A 313 -3.76 11.97 -6.27
N LEU A 314 -2.99 11.81 -5.21
CA LEU A 314 -2.38 10.53 -4.83
C LEU A 314 -3.40 9.68 -4.10
N MET A 315 -3.81 8.56 -4.70
CA MET A 315 -4.84 7.68 -4.14
C MET A 315 -4.25 6.59 -3.22
N GLY A 316 -2.97 6.27 -3.38
CA GLY A 316 -2.26 5.26 -2.59
C GLY A 316 -1.45 4.30 -3.45
N GLN A 317 -0.80 3.34 -2.80
CA GLN A 317 0.00 2.29 -3.46
C GLN A 317 -0.88 1.22 -4.10
N ALA A 318 -0.39 0.68 -5.21
CA ALA A 318 -0.94 -0.50 -5.88
C ALA A 318 0.13 -1.57 -6.06
N TYR A 319 -0.32 -2.76 -6.42
CA TYR A 319 0.51 -3.87 -6.85
C TYR A 319 0.08 -4.30 -8.24
N VAL A 320 1.03 -4.47 -9.15
CA VAL A 320 0.87 -5.05 -10.48
C VAL A 320 2.08 -5.95 -10.69
N ASP A 321 1.86 -7.26 -10.81
CA ASP A 321 2.93 -8.27 -10.83
C ASP A 321 4.03 -7.93 -11.86
N GLU A 322 3.64 -7.50 -13.06
CA GLU A 322 4.57 -7.16 -14.14
C GLU A 322 5.31 -5.83 -13.99
N LEU A 323 5.09 -5.10 -12.90
CA LEU A 323 5.87 -3.89 -12.58
C LEU A 323 6.91 -4.16 -11.51
N MET A 324 6.80 -5.23 -10.73
CA MET A 324 7.52 -5.37 -9.47
C MET A 324 8.98 -5.82 -9.62
N ASN A 325 9.45 -6.10 -10.84
CA ASN A 325 10.87 -6.35 -11.12
C ASN A 325 11.52 -5.19 -11.90
N GLY A 326 10.83 -4.05 -12.04
CA GLY A 326 11.35 -2.85 -12.69
C GLY A 326 11.23 -2.85 -14.21
N GLU A 327 10.33 -3.64 -14.77
CA GLU A 327 10.11 -3.77 -16.21
C GLU A 327 9.82 -2.40 -16.87
N LEU A 328 9.10 -1.50 -16.18
CA LEU A 328 8.84 -0.16 -16.68
C LEU A 328 10.10 0.72 -16.75
N MET A 329 11.08 0.48 -15.88
CA MET A 329 12.38 1.17 -15.94
C MET A 329 13.18 0.68 -17.14
N ASP A 330 13.14 -0.62 -17.45
CA ASP A 330 13.76 -1.16 -18.66
C ASP A 330 13.11 -0.57 -19.94
N GLU A 331 11.80 -0.33 -19.92
CA GLU A 331 11.09 0.38 -20.99
C GLU A 331 11.48 1.86 -21.08
N LEU A 332 11.73 2.52 -19.95
CA LEU A 332 12.17 3.91 -19.89
C LEU A 332 13.58 4.05 -20.48
N ASP A 333 14.50 3.18 -20.08
CA ASP A 333 15.88 3.14 -20.59
C ASP A 333 15.92 2.83 -22.09
N ALA A 334 14.99 2.02 -22.58
CA ALA A 334 14.82 1.74 -23.99
C ALA A 334 14.07 2.85 -24.77
N GLY A 335 13.62 3.92 -24.11
CA GLY A 335 12.89 5.03 -24.72
C GLY A 335 11.47 4.68 -25.20
N ARG A 336 10.89 3.58 -24.71
CA ARG A 336 9.52 3.15 -25.06
C ARG A 336 8.46 3.87 -24.23
N VAL A 337 8.81 4.31 -23.02
CA VAL A 337 7.99 5.18 -22.18
C VAL A 337 8.73 6.48 -21.88
N GLN A 338 8.01 7.49 -21.40
CA GLN A 338 8.55 8.83 -21.15
C GLN A 338 8.46 9.20 -19.68
N GLU A 339 9.55 9.75 -19.14
CA GLU A 339 9.56 10.44 -17.87
C GLU A 339 8.63 11.68 -17.93
N ARG A 340 7.86 11.88 -16.86
CA ARG A 340 6.98 13.03 -16.66
C ARG A 340 7.09 13.50 -15.22
N GLN A 341 6.87 14.80 -15.02
CA GLN A 341 6.69 15.39 -13.70
C GLN A 341 5.19 15.42 -13.35
N PHE A 342 4.87 14.92 -12.17
CA PHE A 342 3.52 14.91 -11.59
C PHE A 342 3.46 15.96 -10.49
N VAL A 343 2.47 16.85 -10.57
CA VAL A 343 2.14 17.82 -9.51
C VAL A 343 1.01 17.23 -8.67
N LEU A 344 1.32 16.81 -7.46
CA LEU A 344 0.37 16.26 -6.51
C LEU A 344 -0.25 17.39 -5.68
N VAL A 345 -1.56 17.33 -5.47
CA VAL A 345 -2.36 18.30 -4.69
C VAL A 345 -3.08 17.68 -3.51
#